data_AF-A0A7H8TIC0-F1
#
_entry.id   AF-A0A7H8TIC0-F1
#
_cell.length_a   1.000
_cell.length_b   1.000
_cell.length_c   1.000
_cell.angle_alpha   90.00
_cell.angle_beta   90.00
_cell.angle_gamma   90.00
#
_symmetry.space_group_name_H-M   'P 1'
#
loop_
_entity.id
_entity.type
_entity.pdbx_description
1 polymer ?
#
loop_
_entity_poly.entity_id
_entity_poly.type
_entity_poly.pdbx_seq_one_letter_code
_entity_poly.pdbx_strand_id
1 'polypeptide(L)'
;MTDNPLVPLIARGEADLGTLGALALEQSRVIPADRLAFLHLAQRAAPDAPESAAFFTFLAEGEVLAGERLGAFAAACGVTEAQSAAYEPLPGCQGYPAYVAWLALNAAPAEAVFALTANFAAWGGYCATIAEALRTRYGFEDEACAFFDFFAEPSPELDRLARAALEAGGPNEPRANRYARLLQSYEDQFWSTLSALTPTA
;
A
#
# COMPACT_ATOMS: atom_id res chain seq x y z
N MET A 1 13.12 13.62 3.73
CA MET A 1 12.46 12.55 2.94
C MET A 1 13.14 12.57 1.60
N THR A 2 13.64 11.41 1.19
CA THR A 2 14.11 11.19 -0.17
C THR A 2 12.86 11.11 -1.03
N ASP A 3 12.82 11.81 -2.16
CA ASP A 3 11.68 11.69 -3.09
C ASP A 3 11.56 10.24 -3.57
N ASN A 4 10.32 9.76 -3.78
CA ASN A 4 10.06 8.42 -4.31
C ASN A 4 10.83 8.23 -5.63
N PRO A 5 11.68 7.20 -5.76
CA PRO A 5 12.58 7.07 -6.92
C PRO A 5 11.85 6.58 -8.19
N LEU A 6 10.74 5.87 -8.07
CA LEU A 6 10.04 5.24 -9.20
C LEU A 6 8.90 6.10 -9.72
N VAL A 7 8.07 6.68 -8.85
CA VAL A 7 6.87 7.43 -9.26
C VAL A 7 7.17 8.54 -10.27
N PRO A 8 8.24 9.35 -10.13
CA PRO A 8 8.61 10.34 -11.15
C PRO A 8 9.00 9.73 -12.49
N LEU A 9 9.59 8.52 -12.52
CA LEU A 9 9.90 7.82 -13.77
C LEU A 9 8.61 7.37 -14.46
N ILE A 10 7.66 6.82 -13.70
CA ILE A 10 6.32 6.47 -14.22
C ILE A 10 5.63 7.73 -14.77
N ALA A 11 5.63 8.83 -14.02
CA ALA A 11 5.01 10.10 -14.43
C ALA A 11 5.54 10.64 -15.76
N ARG A 12 6.83 10.39 -16.06
CA ARG A 12 7.45 10.79 -17.33
C ARG A 12 7.33 9.75 -18.45
N GLY A 13 6.79 8.56 -18.16
CA GLY A 13 6.73 7.44 -19.11
C GLY A 13 8.08 6.73 -19.31
N GLU A 14 9.01 6.89 -18.36
CA GLU A 14 10.38 6.38 -18.43
C GLU A 14 10.54 5.01 -17.74
N ALA A 15 9.60 4.61 -16.88
CA ALA A 15 9.58 3.25 -16.34
C ALA A 15 9.07 2.27 -17.40
N ASP A 16 9.74 1.15 -17.60
CA ASP A 16 9.31 0.14 -18.56
C ASP A 16 8.10 -0.68 -18.06
N LEU A 17 7.40 -1.35 -18.99
CA LEU A 17 6.27 -2.23 -18.66
C LEU A 17 6.69 -3.40 -17.75
N GLY A 18 7.96 -3.82 -17.79
CA GLY A 18 8.49 -4.85 -16.91
C GLY A 18 8.49 -4.41 -15.44
N THR A 19 8.88 -3.17 -15.18
CA THR A 19 8.87 -2.55 -13.85
C THR A 19 7.44 -2.37 -13.35
N LEU A 20 6.52 -1.93 -14.22
CA LEU A 20 5.09 -1.83 -13.88
C LEU A 20 4.46 -3.21 -13.62
N GLY A 21 4.85 -4.22 -14.40
CA GLY A 21 4.44 -5.61 -14.17
C GLY A 21 4.97 -6.16 -12.85
N ALA A 22 6.23 -5.85 -12.49
CA ALA A 22 6.79 -6.21 -11.19
C ALA A 22 6.04 -5.51 -10.03
N LEU A 23 5.68 -4.22 -10.18
CA LEU A 23 4.84 -3.52 -9.22
C LEU A 23 3.49 -4.25 -9.03
N ALA A 24 2.83 -4.67 -10.11
CA ALA A 24 1.59 -5.43 -10.02
C ALA A 24 1.77 -6.77 -9.28
N LEU A 25 2.84 -7.49 -9.58
CA LEU A 25 3.14 -8.78 -8.96
C LEU A 25 3.49 -8.65 -7.47
N GLU A 26 4.22 -7.61 -7.06
CA GLU A 26 4.47 -7.33 -5.65
C GLU A 26 3.18 -6.97 -4.90
N GLN A 27 2.34 -6.12 -5.50
CA GLN A 27 1.02 -5.76 -4.92
C GLN A 27 0.12 -7.01 -4.74
N SER A 28 0.22 -8.00 -5.63
CA SER A 28 -0.52 -9.27 -5.50
C SER A 28 -0.15 -10.07 -4.23
N ARG A 29 1.01 -9.77 -3.62
CA ARG A 29 1.47 -10.34 -2.36
C ARG A 29 1.19 -9.43 -1.17
N VAL A 30 1.36 -8.12 -1.33
CA VAL A 30 1.11 -7.12 -0.28
C VAL A 30 -0.36 -7.13 0.15
N ILE A 31 -1.29 -7.06 -0.80
CA ILE A 31 -2.74 -6.98 -0.54
C ILE A 31 -3.24 -8.09 0.41
N PRO A 32 -3.03 -9.40 0.12
CA PRO A 32 -3.48 -10.44 1.04
C PRO A 32 -2.74 -10.44 2.38
N ALA A 33 -1.47 -10.02 2.43
CA ALA A 33 -0.71 -9.93 3.67
C ALA A 33 -1.25 -8.81 4.58
N ASP A 34 -1.45 -7.62 4.02
CA ASP A 34 -2.01 -6.46 4.72
C ASP A 34 -3.43 -6.74 5.18
N ARG A 35 -4.26 -7.36 4.33
CA ARG A 35 -5.61 -7.80 4.72
C ARG A 35 -5.60 -8.69 5.95
N LEU A 36 -4.72 -9.70 5.99
CA LEU A 36 -4.61 -10.60 7.15
C LEU A 36 -4.14 -9.87 8.40
N ALA A 37 -3.17 -8.96 8.26
CA ALA A 37 -2.67 -8.15 9.35
C ALA A 37 -3.77 -7.24 9.92
N PHE A 38 -4.56 -6.59 9.06
CA PHE A 38 -5.68 -5.74 9.46
C PHE A 38 -6.80 -6.54 10.13
N LEU A 39 -7.17 -7.70 9.60
CA LEU A 39 -8.14 -8.59 10.26
C LEU A 39 -7.67 -9.03 11.66
N HIS A 40 -6.39 -9.35 11.80
CA HIS A 40 -5.83 -9.71 13.09
C HIS A 40 -5.85 -8.53 14.08
N LEU A 41 -5.49 -7.32 13.61
CA LEU A 41 -5.59 -6.09 14.39
C LEU A 41 -7.02 -5.80 14.83
N ALA A 42 -7.99 -5.93 13.93
CA ALA A 42 -9.41 -5.75 14.22
C ALA A 42 -9.87 -6.72 15.32
N GLN A 43 -9.55 -8.00 15.17
CA GLN A 43 -9.90 -9.02 16.17
C GLN A 43 -9.28 -8.73 17.54
N ARG A 44 -8.01 -8.33 17.57
CA ARG A 44 -7.30 -8.04 18.82
C ARG A 44 -7.80 -6.76 19.49
N ALA A 45 -8.20 -5.76 18.71
CA ALA A 45 -8.72 -4.50 19.21
C ALA A 45 -10.19 -4.58 19.67
N ALA A 46 -10.98 -5.52 19.13
CA ALA A 46 -12.42 -5.58 19.36
C ALA A 46 -12.90 -5.55 20.83
N PRO A 47 -12.21 -6.20 21.81
CA PRO A 47 -12.67 -6.19 23.19
C PRO A 47 -12.52 -4.83 23.90
N ASP A 48 -11.42 -4.11 23.63
CA ASP A 48 -10.96 -2.99 24.47
C ASP A 48 -10.80 -1.67 23.68
N ALA A 49 -10.81 -1.71 22.34
CA ALA A 49 -10.60 -0.57 21.45
C ALA A 49 -11.49 -0.68 20.19
N PRO A 50 -12.82 -0.61 20.34
CA PRO A 50 -13.76 -0.83 19.23
C PRO A 50 -13.61 0.16 18.07
N GLU A 51 -13.20 1.40 18.32
CA GLU A 51 -12.92 2.40 17.27
C GLU A 51 -11.72 1.99 16.42
N SER A 52 -10.65 1.49 17.06
CA SER A 52 -9.50 0.92 16.33
C SER A 52 -9.91 -0.32 15.55
N ALA A 53 -10.75 -1.19 16.15
CA ALA A 53 -11.25 -2.38 15.46
C ALA A 53 -12.03 -2.02 14.19
N ALA A 54 -12.92 -1.03 14.26
CA ALA A 54 -13.68 -0.54 13.10
C ALA A 54 -12.77 0.01 12.00
N PHE A 55 -11.75 0.79 12.37
CA PHE A 55 -10.75 1.28 11.41
C PHE A 55 -10.04 0.13 10.68
N PHE A 56 -9.56 -0.90 11.40
CA PHE A 56 -8.87 -2.02 10.78
C PHE A 56 -9.79 -2.91 9.94
N THR A 57 -11.05 -3.10 10.35
CA THR A 57 -12.05 -3.80 9.53
C THR A 57 -12.27 -3.09 8.21
N PHE A 58 -12.41 -1.76 8.23
CA PHE A 58 -12.57 -0.96 7.02
C PHE A 58 -11.37 -1.10 6.06
N LEU A 59 -10.15 -1.08 6.59
CA LEU A 59 -8.94 -1.33 5.78
C LEU A 59 -8.95 -2.72 5.15
N ALA A 60 -9.28 -3.76 5.93
CA ALA A 60 -9.32 -5.13 5.43
C ALA A 60 -10.37 -5.33 4.31
N GLU A 61 -11.48 -4.60 4.34
CA GLU A 61 -12.47 -4.57 3.27
C GLU A 61 -11.93 -3.84 2.03
N GLY A 62 -11.20 -2.74 2.22
CA GLY A 62 -10.50 -2.04 1.14
C GLY A 62 -9.52 -2.94 0.38
N GLU A 63 -8.77 -3.79 1.08
CA GLU A 63 -7.83 -4.73 0.46
C GLU A 63 -8.55 -5.77 -0.44
N VAL A 64 -9.79 -6.15 -0.13
CA VAL A 64 -10.57 -7.04 -1.01
C VAL A 64 -10.84 -6.35 -2.35
N LEU A 65 -11.33 -5.11 -2.29
CA LEU A 65 -11.63 -4.31 -3.49
C LEU A 65 -10.36 -4.01 -4.31
N ALA A 66 -9.24 -3.74 -3.63
CA ALA A 66 -7.95 -3.53 -4.27
C ALA A 66 -7.50 -4.79 -5.04
N GLY A 67 -7.62 -5.97 -4.42
CA GLY A 67 -7.28 -7.24 -5.05
C GLY A 67 -8.11 -7.55 -6.30
N GLU A 68 -9.42 -7.22 -6.29
CA GLU A 68 -10.31 -7.39 -7.44
C GLU A 68 -9.89 -6.52 -8.63
N ARG A 69 -9.37 -5.32 -8.38
CA ARG A 69 -8.97 -4.35 -9.42
C ARG A 69 -7.56 -4.56 -9.96
N LEU A 70 -6.67 -5.21 -9.19
CA LEU A 70 -5.26 -5.37 -9.54
C LEU A 70 -5.05 -6.19 -10.83
N GLY A 71 -5.92 -7.16 -11.12
CA GLY A 71 -5.77 -8.06 -12.26
C GLY A 71 -5.74 -7.34 -13.62
N ALA A 72 -6.56 -6.29 -13.78
CA ALA A 72 -6.59 -5.51 -15.01
C ALA A 72 -5.28 -4.73 -15.25
N PHE A 73 -4.71 -4.16 -14.18
CA PHE A 73 -3.40 -3.50 -14.24
C PHE A 73 -2.30 -4.50 -14.62
N ALA A 74 -2.25 -5.66 -13.97
CA ALA A 74 -1.27 -6.71 -14.28
C ALA A 74 -1.35 -7.15 -15.75
N ALA A 75 -2.56 -7.39 -16.26
CA ALA A 75 -2.79 -7.79 -17.65
C ALA A 75 -2.36 -6.71 -18.65
N ALA A 76 -2.64 -5.43 -18.37
CA ALA A 76 -2.22 -4.31 -19.21
C ALA A 76 -0.69 -4.15 -19.26
N CYS A 77 0.02 -4.51 -18.18
CA CYS A 77 1.48 -4.61 -18.15
C CYS A 77 2.03 -5.85 -18.89
N GLY A 78 1.17 -6.71 -19.44
CA GLY A 78 1.56 -7.94 -20.12
C GLY A 78 1.90 -9.11 -19.18
N VAL A 79 1.51 -9.04 -17.90
CA VAL A 79 1.71 -10.13 -16.95
C VAL A 79 0.75 -11.27 -17.27
N THR A 80 1.32 -12.43 -17.57
CA THR A 80 0.59 -13.68 -17.79
C THR A 80 0.40 -14.47 -16.49
N GLU A 81 -0.57 -15.37 -16.47
CA GLU A 81 -0.78 -16.30 -15.35
C GLU A 81 0.48 -17.12 -15.03
N ALA A 82 1.20 -17.57 -16.08
CA ALA A 82 2.46 -18.31 -15.92
C ALA A 82 3.55 -17.47 -15.25
N GLN A 83 3.67 -16.19 -15.62
CA GLN A 83 4.60 -15.27 -14.96
C GLN A 83 4.18 -15.02 -13.50
N SER A 84 2.88 -14.84 -13.23
CA SER A 84 2.38 -14.67 -11.87
C SER A 84 2.65 -15.88 -10.98
N ALA A 85 2.48 -17.10 -11.52
CA ALA A 85 2.73 -18.34 -10.79
C ALA A 85 4.22 -18.58 -10.52
N ALA A 86 5.09 -18.17 -11.44
CA ALA A 86 6.54 -18.32 -11.33
C ALA A 86 7.23 -17.14 -10.62
N TYR A 87 6.48 -16.10 -10.25
CA TYR A 87 7.05 -14.87 -9.70
C TYR A 87 7.65 -15.11 -8.31
N GLU A 88 8.94 -14.84 -8.18
CA GLU A 88 9.66 -14.81 -6.91
C GLU A 88 9.64 -13.37 -6.35
N PRO A 89 9.05 -13.13 -5.16
CA PRO A 89 8.99 -11.80 -4.57
C PRO A 89 10.38 -11.22 -4.28
N LEU A 90 10.53 -9.92 -4.50
CA LEU A 90 11.77 -9.21 -4.22
C LEU A 90 11.87 -8.93 -2.72
N PRO A 91 12.96 -9.35 -2.04
CA PRO A 91 13.09 -9.17 -0.60
C PRO A 91 12.90 -7.72 -0.12
N GLY A 92 13.34 -6.73 -0.92
CA GLY A 92 13.17 -5.32 -0.60
C GLY A 92 11.74 -4.82 -0.68
N CYS A 93 10.86 -5.49 -1.45
CA CYS A 93 9.42 -5.21 -1.49
C CYS A 93 8.66 -5.90 -0.35
N GLN A 94 9.22 -6.97 0.22
CA GLN A 94 8.57 -7.75 1.28
C GLN A 94 8.79 -7.17 2.69
N GLY A 95 9.69 -6.19 2.85
CA GLY A 95 9.93 -5.52 4.12
C GLY A 95 8.71 -4.77 4.65
N TYR A 96 7.96 -4.09 3.78
CA TYR A 96 6.74 -3.37 4.14
C TYR A 96 5.65 -4.30 4.71
N PRO A 97 5.14 -5.31 3.96
CA PRO A 97 4.06 -6.18 4.48
C PRO A 97 4.52 -7.00 5.70
N ALA A 98 5.81 -7.37 5.78
CA ALA A 98 6.36 -8.00 6.98
C ALA A 98 6.31 -7.09 8.20
N TYR A 99 6.55 -5.78 8.03
CA TYR A 99 6.46 -4.81 9.11
C TYR A 99 5.00 -4.51 9.51
N VAL A 100 4.07 -4.47 8.55
CA VAL A 100 2.62 -4.37 8.85
C VAL A 100 2.16 -5.57 9.67
N ALA A 101 2.59 -6.79 9.31
CA ALA A 101 2.34 -7.98 10.13
C ALA A 101 2.98 -7.89 11.52
N TRP A 102 4.19 -7.34 11.63
CA TRP A 102 4.83 -7.10 12.92
C TRP A 102 4.03 -6.12 13.80
N LEU A 103 3.52 -5.02 13.23
CA LEU A 103 2.63 -4.08 13.93
C LEU A 103 1.37 -4.81 14.40
N ALA A 104 0.79 -5.64 13.54
CA ALA A 104 -0.39 -6.42 13.87
C ALA A 104 -0.18 -7.36 15.06
N LEU A 105 1.02 -7.93 15.19
CA LEU A 105 1.34 -8.83 16.30
C LEU A 105 1.78 -8.10 17.57
N ASN A 106 2.38 -6.91 17.48
CA ASN A 106 3.14 -6.33 18.60
C ASN A 106 2.71 -4.93 19.04
N ALA A 107 2.23 -4.07 18.15
CA ALA A 107 1.93 -2.68 18.48
C ALA A 107 0.63 -2.56 19.30
N ALA A 108 0.47 -1.50 20.11
CA ALA A 108 -0.86 -1.18 20.62
C ALA A 108 -1.78 -0.74 19.45
N PRO A 109 -3.09 -1.02 19.48
CA PRO A 109 -4.01 -0.66 18.40
C PRO A 109 -3.89 0.80 17.94
N ALA A 110 -3.93 1.75 18.88
CA ALA A 110 -3.83 3.18 18.56
C ALA A 110 -2.48 3.58 17.93
N GLU A 111 -1.38 2.91 18.30
CA GLU A 111 -0.06 3.16 17.72
C GLU A 111 0.03 2.60 16.29
N ALA A 112 -0.62 1.46 16.03
CA ALA A 112 -0.73 0.89 14.69
C ALA A 112 -1.61 1.75 13.78
N VAL A 113 -2.76 2.26 14.28
CA VAL A 113 -3.59 3.24 13.56
C VAL A 113 -2.74 4.44 13.16
N PHE A 114 -2.03 5.04 14.11
CA PHE A 114 -1.18 6.21 13.84
C PHE A 114 -0.14 5.92 12.76
N ALA A 115 0.57 4.80 12.86
CA ALA A 115 1.61 4.43 11.90
C ALA A 115 1.06 4.26 10.48
N LEU A 116 -0.09 3.59 10.33
CA LEU A 116 -0.73 3.35 9.03
C LEU A 116 -1.31 4.64 8.43
N THR A 117 -2.02 5.44 9.22
CA THR A 117 -2.61 6.72 8.75
C THR A 117 -1.53 7.69 8.27
N ALA A 118 -0.37 7.74 8.94
CA ALA A 118 0.75 8.56 8.51
C ALA A 118 1.36 8.13 7.16
N ASN A 119 1.16 6.88 6.74
CA ASN A 119 1.63 6.35 5.45
C ASN A 119 0.63 6.63 4.31
N PHE A 120 -0.68 6.52 4.57
CA PHE A 120 -1.71 6.56 3.53
C PHE A 120 -1.76 7.86 2.72
N ALA A 121 -1.45 9.00 3.32
CA ALA A 121 -1.43 10.28 2.61
C ALA A 121 -0.40 10.30 1.46
N ALA A 122 0.78 9.71 1.67
CA ALA A 122 1.81 9.60 0.64
C ALA A 122 1.39 8.60 -0.45
N TRP A 123 0.89 7.43 -0.04
CA TRP A 123 0.41 6.40 -0.95
C TRP A 123 -0.69 6.92 -1.90
N GLY A 124 -1.72 7.60 -1.38
CA GLY A 124 -2.79 8.15 -2.22
C GLY A 124 -2.27 9.15 -3.27
N GLY A 125 -1.30 9.99 -2.92
CA GLY A 125 -0.64 10.90 -3.86
C GLY A 125 0.18 10.19 -4.94
N TYR A 126 0.88 9.10 -4.57
CA TYR A 126 1.57 8.25 -5.52
C TYR A 126 0.60 7.57 -6.49
N CYS A 127 -0.49 7.00 -5.97
CA CYS A 127 -1.53 6.37 -6.78
C CYS A 127 -2.17 7.35 -7.77
N ALA A 128 -2.48 8.58 -7.34
CA ALA A 128 -3.02 9.61 -8.23
C ALA A 128 -2.06 9.91 -9.39
N THR A 129 -0.76 10.07 -9.08
CA THR A 129 0.27 10.33 -10.08
C THR A 129 0.43 9.15 -11.06
N ILE A 130 0.44 7.92 -10.54
CA ILE A 130 0.56 6.71 -11.36
C ILE A 130 -0.67 6.57 -12.27
N ALA A 131 -1.89 6.74 -11.74
CA ALA A 131 -3.13 6.60 -12.51
C ALA A 131 -3.21 7.59 -13.67
N GLU A 132 -2.79 8.85 -13.48
CA GLU A 132 -2.70 9.84 -14.54
C GLU A 132 -1.66 9.44 -15.60
N ALA A 133 -0.49 8.96 -15.16
CA ALA A 133 0.59 8.57 -16.05
C ALA A 133 0.24 7.35 -16.90
N LEU A 134 -0.40 6.33 -16.32
CA LEU A 134 -0.84 5.13 -17.02
C LEU A 134 -1.73 5.48 -18.22
N ARG A 135 -2.66 6.42 -18.05
CA ARG A 135 -3.51 6.91 -19.14
C ARG A 135 -2.74 7.73 -20.17
N THR A 136 -1.97 8.72 -19.70
CA THR A 136 -1.41 9.77 -20.57
C THR A 136 -0.07 9.40 -21.23
N ARG A 137 0.69 8.49 -20.63
CA ARG A 137 2.03 8.07 -21.09
C ARG A 137 2.07 6.64 -21.62
N TYR A 138 1.28 5.75 -21.03
CA TYR A 138 1.28 4.33 -21.37
C TYR A 138 0.06 3.91 -22.21
N GLY A 139 -0.95 4.76 -22.33
CA GLY A 139 -2.16 4.49 -23.12
C GLY A 139 -3.05 3.41 -22.52
N PHE A 140 -3.03 3.25 -21.19
CA PHE A 140 -3.87 2.30 -20.49
C PHE A 140 -5.31 2.81 -20.40
N GLU A 141 -6.26 1.89 -20.53
CA GLU A 141 -7.69 2.13 -20.35
C GLU A 141 -8.04 2.30 -18.86
N ASP A 142 -9.23 2.85 -18.56
CA ASP A 142 -9.68 3.12 -17.20
C ASP A 142 -9.69 1.88 -16.30
N GLU A 143 -10.04 0.71 -16.84
CA GLU A 143 -10.07 -0.55 -16.09
C GLU A 143 -8.68 -0.91 -15.52
N ALA A 144 -7.62 -0.69 -16.30
CA ALA A 144 -6.24 -0.94 -15.87
C ALA A 144 -5.71 0.11 -14.88
N CYS A 145 -6.38 1.27 -14.78
CA CYS A 145 -6.03 2.33 -13.84
C CYS A 145 -6.81 2.21 -12.52
N ALA A 146 -7.89 1.42 -12.48
CA ALA A 146 -8.87 1.40 -11.39
C ALA A 146 -8.30 1.01 -10.02
N PHE A 147 -7.21 0.22 -10.00
CA PHE A 147 -6.47 -0.10 -8.77
C PHE A 147 -5.87 1.16 -8.14
N PHE A 148 -5.20 1.99 -8.94
CA PHE A 148 -4.59 3.22 -8.44
C PHE A 148 -5.64 4.29 -8.18
N ASP A 149 -6.67 4.41 -9.03
CA ASP A 149 -7.77 5.35 -8.79
C ASP A 149 -8.46 5.08 -7.44
N PHE A 150 -8.62 3.81 -7.06
CA PHE A 150 -9.21 3.42 -5.77
C PHE A 150 -8.51 4.05 -4.57
N PHE A 151 -7.18 4.03 -4.56
CA PHE A 151 -6.38 4.59 -3.46
C PHE A 151 -6.13 6.09 -3.60
N ALA A 152 -6.24 6.63 -4.82
CA ALA A 152 -6.14 8.07 -5.09
C ALA A 152 -7.37 8.85 -4.62
N GLU A 153 -8.54 8.21 -4.58
CA GLU A 153 -9.79 8.85 -4.17
C GLU A 153 -9.79 9.13 -2.65
N PRO A 154 -10.07 10.37 -2.21
CA PRO A 154 -10.21 10.69 -0.79
C PRO A 154 -11.32 9.86 -0.14
N SER A 155 -11.07 9.34 1.06
CA SER A 155 -12.06 8.60 1.85
C SER A 155 -12.41 9.34 3.15
N PRO A 156 -13.48 10.16 3.16
CA PRO A 156 -13.93 10.85 4.36
C PRO A 156 -14.26 9.89 5.52
N GLU A 157 -14.71 8.68 5.20
CA GLU A 157 -15.01 7.65 6.20
C GLU A 157 -13.73 7.10 6.83
N LEU A 158 -12.68 6.84 6.03
CA LEU A 158 -11.39 6.42 6.56
C LEU A 158 -10.81 7.50 7.50
N ASP A 159 -10.87 8.77 7.10
CA ASP A 159 -10.42 9.90 7.92
C ASP A 159 -11.19 9.99 9.25
N ARG A 160 -12.51 9.78 9.19
CA ARG A 160 -13.38 9.78 10.38
C ARG A 160 -13.02 8.64 11.33
N LEU A 161 -12.83 7.43 10.80
CA LEU A 161 -12.47 6.24 11.57
C LEU A 161 -11.08 6.38 12.19
N ALA A 162 -10.09 6.86 11.43
CA ALA A 162 -8.73 7.10 11.92
C ALA A 162 -8.75 8.10 13.09
N ARG A 163 -9.47 9.22 12.94
CA ARG A 163 -9.60 10.22 14.00
C ARG A 163 -10.24 9.64 15.26
N ALA A 164 -11.37 8.95 15.12
CA ALA A 164 -12.08 8.35 16.25
C ALA A 164 -11.18 7.34 17.00
N ALA A 165 -10.44 6.50 16.28
CA ALA A 165 -9.54 5.52 16.87
C ALA A 165 -8.35 6.17 17.61
N LEU A 166 -7.78 7.25 17.06
CA LEU A 166 -6.67 7.97 17.70
C LEU A 166 -7.13 8.76 18.93
N GLU A 167 -8.30 9.40 18.86
CA GLU A 167 -8.89 10.15 19.98
C GLU A 167 -9.26 9.23 21.15
N ALA A 168 -9.87 8.08 20.87
CA ALA A 168 -10.24 7.11 21.90
C ALA A 168 -9.03 6.37 22.49
N GLY A 169 -8.04 6.05 21.63
CA GLY A 169 -6.92 5.19 22.00
C GLY A 169 -5.74 5.90 22.67
N GLY A 170 -5.53 7.20 22.41
CA GLY A 170 -4.45 7.98 23.02
C GLY A 170 -3.06 7.36 22.84
N PRO A 171 -2.53 7.27 21.60
CA PRO A 171 -1.28 6.56 21.34
C PRO A 171 -0.09 7.16 22.08
N ASN A 172 0.88 6.33 22.46
CA ASN A 172 2.16 6.82 22.94
C ASN A 172 2.92 7.48 21.78
N GLU A 173 2.91 8.82 21.71
CA GLU A 173 3.45 9.57 20.57
C GLU A 173 4.90 9.19 20.20
N PRO A 174 5.87 9.09 21.14
CA PRO A 174 7.24 8.69 20.77
C PRO A 174 7.32 7.31 20.12
N ARG A 175 6.49 6.36 20.56
CA ARG A 175 6.47 5.00 20.01
C ARG A 175 5.74 4.96 18.67
N ALA A 176 4.59 5.61 18.57
CA ALA A 176 3.82 5.73 17.34
C ALA A 176 4.64 6.38 16.21
N ASN A 177 5.35 7.49 16.52
CA ASN A 177 6.26 8.13 15.58
C ASN A 177 7.45 7.26 15.18
N ARG A 178 7.93 6.37 16.06
CA ARG A 178 8.97 5.40 15.70
C ARG A 178 8.42 4.39 14.69
N TYR A 179 7.24 3.85 14.94
CA TYR A 179 6.61 2.89 14.04
C TYR A 179 6.27 3.49 12.68
N ALA A 180 5.72 4.70 12.64
CA ALA A 180 5.44 5.40 11.39
C ALA A 180 6.70 5.60 10.54
N ARG A 181 7.81 6.03 11.15
CA ARG A 181 9.09 6.21 10.42
C ARG A 181 9.69 4.91 9.90
N LEU A 182 9.57 3.82 10.66
CA LEU A 182 10.01 2.50 10.20
C LEU A 182 9.17 2.03 9.02
N LEU A 183 7.85 2.18 9.10
CA LEU A 183 6.94 1.83 8.00
C LEU A 183 7.27 2.63 6.73
N GLN A 184 7.44 3.94 6.84
CA GLN A 184 7.89 4.80 5.73
C GLN A 184 9.25 4.38 5.16
N SER A 185 10.19 3.96 6.01
CA SER A 185 11.51 3.48 5.53
C SER A 185 11.39 2.18 4.73
N TYR A 186 10.46 1.30 5.09
CA TYR A 186 10.18 0.08 4.33
C TYR A 186 9.41 0.37 3.03
N GLU A 187 8.53 1.37 3.03
CA GLU A 187 7.89 1.87 1.80
C GLU A 187 8.94 2.47 0.85
N ASP A 188 9.87 3.29 1.35
CA ASP A 188 10.99 3.83 0.55
C ASP A 188 11.85 2.69 -0.04
N GLN A 189 12.09 1.62 0.74
CA GLN A 189 12.80 0.44 0.27
C GLN A 189 12.04 -0.32 -0.83
N PHE A 190 10.72 -0.44 -0.70
CA PHE A 190 9.84 -1.02 -1.72
C PHE A 190 10.01 -0.28 -3.06
N TRP A 191 9.87 1.05 -3.04
CA TRP A 191 10.00 1.86 -4.26
C TRP A 191 11.40 1.84 -4.85
N SER A 192 12.44 1.88 -4.00
CA SER A 192 13.84 1.79 -4.43
C SER A 192 14.15 0.44 -5.09
N THR A 193 13.59 -0.65 -4.56
CA THR A 193 13.77 -2.00 -5.09
C THR A 193 13.17 -2.13 -6.47
N LEU A 194 11.96 -1.61 -6.70
CA LEU A 194 11.34 -1.59 -8.02
C LEU A 194 12.07 -0.65 -8.98
N SER A 195 12.48 0.53 -8.54
CA SER A 195 13.22 1.48 -9.37
C SER A 195 14.54 0.90 -9.88
N ALA A 196 15.19 0.03 -9.11
CA ALA A 196 16.44 -0.62 -9.52
C ALA A 196 16.26 -1.67 -10.63
N LEU A 197 15.02 -2.06 -10.95
CA LEU A 197 14.71 -2.93 -12.08
C LEU A 197 14.76 -2.18 -13.41
N THR A 198 14.44 -0.88 -13.38
CA THR A 198 14.47 -0.03 -14.59
C THR A 198 15.93 0.15 -15.03
N PRO A 199 16.31 -0.28 -16.25
CA PRO A 199 17.66 -0.07 -16.73
C PRO A 199 18.00 1.42 -16.80
N THR A 200 19.12 1.83 -16.20
CA THR A 200 19.66 3.18 -16.46
C THR A 200 20.02 3.29 -17.94
N ALA A 201 19.41 4.25 -18.64
CA ALA A 201 19.71 4.57 -20.04
C ALA A 201 21.18 5.01 -20.24
#